data_AF-A0A183P9X9-F1
#
_entry.id   AF-A0A183P9X9-F1
#
_cell.length_a   1.000
_cell.length_b   1.000
_cell.length_c   1.000
_cell.angle_alpha   90.00
_cell.angle_beta   90.00
_cell.angle_gamma   90.00
#
_symmetry.space_group_name_H-M   'P 1'
#
loop_
_entity.id
_entity.type
_entity.pdbx_description
1 polymer ?
#
loop_
_entity_poly.entity_id
_entity_poly.type
_entity_poly.pdbx_seq_one_letter_code
_entity_poly.pdbx_strand_id
1 'polypeptide(L)'
;SHGFLCLPKWCTSNVPTAIHLLLSKHFQWLWRQRIRVTITHSKNDQLIMQPLDKNKPINQSIHEIELSNTPLDSSSCQLFPSCCPSEMKTTLLPVFALNEVFAGAASSACVSVYDISIDSGKTIEKQKSSGLVISTGTGSTSWSHQINKISKSNIRKLFDLVQQINPIILSNYLLDHGTNTSSFGNSNVITLDCLIETIEALYNKSFIFNPEDCQMMYTVRDPLNNGVFKVTKPHGFATELYIRSLMDEGHLAFDSGITFPFKSGSIAKFTVLPSDALCCVTFDVPCPVN
;
A
#
# COMPACT_ATOMS: atom_id res chain seq x y z
N SER A 1 -11.29 15.52 2.44
CA SER A 1 -11.33 14.09 2.80
C SER A 1 -11.47 13.99 4.31
N HIS A 2 -12.30 13.08 4.83
CA HIS A 2 -12.54 12.95 6.27
C HIS A 2 -11.46 12.17 7.02
N GLY A 3 -10.56 11.49 6.30
CA GLY A 3 -9.44 10.72 6.85
C GLY A 3 -9.89 9.48 7.63
N PHE A 4 -9.32 8.31 7.34
CA PHE A 4 -9.67 7.06 8.04
C PHE A 4 -8.96 6.89 9.40
N LEU A 5 -8.25 7.94 9.85
CA LEU A 5 -7.44 7.95 11.07
C LEU A 5 -8.14 8.61 12.27
N CYS A 6 -9.20 9.39 12.02
CA CYS A 6 -9.93 10.09 13.07
C CYS A 6 -11.05 9.23 13.64
N LEU A 7 -11.48 9.57 14.85
CA LEU A 7 -12.73 9.07 15.41
C LEU A 7 -13.91 9.35 14.45
N PRO A 8 -15.00 8.57 14.53
CA PRO A 8 -16.19 8.79 13.72
C PRO A 8 -16.63 10.25 13.70
N LYS A 9 -17.11 10.73 12.55
CA LYS A 9 -17.45 12.15 12.33
C LYS A 9 -18.40 12.73 13.39
N TRP A 10 -19.30 11.92 13.94
CA TRP A 10 -20.22 12.36 14.98
C TRP A 10 -19.51 12.83 16.26
N CYS A 11 -18.29 12.34 16.52
CA CYS A 11 -17.50 12.77 17.67
C CYS A 11 -17.11 14.25 17.59
N THR A 12 -16.91 14.79 16.37
CA THR A 12 -16.68 16.23 16.16
C THR A 12 -17.97 17.03 16.32
N SER A 13 -19.11 16.46 15.92
CA SER A 13 -20.43 17.11 16.08
C SER A 13 -20.94 17.09 17.53
N ASN A 14 -20.49 16.13 18.34
CA ASN A 14 -20.87 15.98 19.75
C ASN A 14 -19.65 15.61 20.62
N VAL A 15 -18.76 16.59 20.78
CA VAL A 15 -17.54 16.48 21.59
C VAL A 15 -17.82 16.08 23.04
N PRO A 16 -18.83 16.65 23.73
CA PRO A 16 -19.14 16.26 25.11
C PRO A 16 -19.44 14.76 25.26
N THR A 17 -20.27 14.19 24.37
CA THR A 17 -20.56 12.75 24.39
C THR A 17 -19.33 11.92 24.05
N ALA A 18 -18.51 12.33 23.08
CA ALA A 18 -17.27 11.62 22.75
C ALA A 18 -16.31 11.59 23.94
N ILE A 19 -16.10 12.72 24.63
CA ILE A 19 -15.27 12.80 25.85
C ILE A 19 -15.85 11.92 26.95
N HIS A 20 -17.17 11.97 27.18
CA HIS A 20 -17.83 11.13 28.18
C HIS A 20 -17.60 9.64 27.89
N LEU A 21 -17.74 9.19 26.64
CA LEU A 21 -17.49 7.79 26.25
C LEU A 21 -16.01 7.40 26.44
N LEU A 22 -15.07 8.29 26.12
CA LEU A 22 -13.64 8.05 26.37
C LEU A 22 -13.34 7.91 27.87
N LEU A 23 -13.82 8.85 28.70
CA LEU A 23 -13.59 8.84 30.15
C LEU A 23 -14.25 7.65 30.84
N SER A 24 -15.45 7.27 30.38
CA SER A 24 -16.19 6.11 30.88
C SER A 24 -15.73 4.78 30.27
N LYS A 25 -14.65 4.78 29.47
CA LYS A 25 -14.07 3.59 28.81
C LYS A 25 -15.05 2.82 27.91
N HIS A 26 -16.02 3.54 27.32
CA HIS A 26 -16.96 3.01 26.33
C HIS A 26 -16.40 3.18 24.91
N PHE A 27 -15.31 2.48 24.63
CA PHE A 27 -14.66 2.45 23.33
C PHE A 27 -14.07 1.06 23.08
N GLN A 28 -13.62 0.82 21.86
CA GLN A 28 -12.83 -0.35 21.51
C GLN A 28 -11.40 0.02 21.18
N TRP A 29 -10.48 -0.90 21.46
CA TRP A 29 -9.11 -0.79 21.01
C TRP A 29 -9.03 -1.20 19.54
N LEU A 30 -8.23 -0.47 18.79
CA LEU A 30 -7.90 -0.75 17.40
C LEU A 30 -6.38 -0.75 17.26
N TRP A 31 -5.79 -1.88 16.90
CA TRP A 31 -4.35 -2.06 16.79
C TRP A 31 -3.88 -1.89 15.36
N ARG A 32 -3.71 -0.64 14.94
CA ARG A 32 -3.29 -0.34 13.56
C ARG A 32 -1.86 -0.82 13.34
N GLN A 33 -1.70 -1.79 12.47
CA GLN A 33 -0.40 -2.33 12.14
C GLN A 33 0.47 -1.32 11.39
N ARG A 34 1.79 -1.42 11.57
CA ARG A 34 2.78 -0.56 10.91
C ARG A 34 3.85 -1.40 10.22
N ILE A 35 4.41 -0.89 9.12
CA ILE A 35 5.49 -1.54 8.38
C ILE A 35 6.81 -1.23 9.06
N ARG A 36 7.51 -2.28 9.46
CA ARG A 36 8.92 -2.27 9.88
C ARG A 36 9.81 -2.48 8.67
N VAL A 37 10.90 -1.73 8.61
CA VAL A 37 11.92 -1.88 7.56
C VAL A 37 13.29 -2.09 8.16
N THR A 38 13.95 -3.14 7.71
CA THR A 38 15.35 -3.43 8.01
C THR A 38 16.15 -3.34 6.70
N ILE A 39 17.22 -2.55 6.68
CA ILE A 39 18.08 -2.42 5.50
C ILE A 39 19.41 -3.12 5.74
N THR A 40 19.81 -3.98 4.82
CA THR A 40 21.19 -4.46 4.70
C THR A 40 21.91 -3.65 3.64
N HIS A 41 22.98 -2.94 4.02
CA HIS A 41 23.70 -2.00 3.16
C HIS A 41 25.20 -2.02 3.47
N SER A 42 25.99 -1.35 2.63
CA SER A 42 27.45 -1.25 2.83
C SER A 42 27.77 -0.58 4.17
N LYS A 43 28.79 -1.08 4.87
CA LYS A 43 29.32 -0.45 6.09
C LYS A 43 29.82 0.98 5.87
N ASN A 44 30.23 1.28 4.64
CA ASN A 44 30.71 2.60 4.23
C ASN A 44 29.57 3.60 3.97
N ASP A 45 28.34 3.11 3.78
CA ASP A 45 27.18 3.96 3.58
C ASP A 45 26.56 4.40 4.91
N GLN A 46 26.19 5.67 4.97
CA GLN A 46 25.41 6.25 6.06
C GLN A 46 23.93 6.29 5.68
N LEU A 47 23.08 5.71 6.52
CA LEU A 47 21.62 5.82 6.40
C LEU A 47 21.16 7.10 7.07
N ILE A 48 21.15 8.19 6.31
CA ILE A 48 20.71 9.49 6.80
C ILE A 48 19.21 9.62 6.60
N MET A 49 18.48 9.83 7.68
CA MET A 49 17.06 10.17 7.67
C MET A 49 16.88 11.60 7.17
N GLN A 50 16.06 11.80 6.13
CA GLN A 50 15.82 13.13 5.56
C GLN A 50 14.32 13.43 5.47
N PRO A 51 13.88 14.69 5.62
CA PRO A 51 12.51 15.04 5.25
C PRO A 51 12.32 14.88 3.74
N LEU A 52 11.18 14.32 3.34
CA LEU A 52 10.78 14.26 1.93
C LEU A 52 10.56 15.68 1.37
N ASP A 53 9.89 16.54 2.15
CA ASP A 53 9.71 17.96 1.85
C ASP A 53 10.76 18.79 2.59
N LYS A 54 11.78 19.25 1.86
CA LYS A 54 12.88 20.06 2.41
C LYS A 54 12.42 21.39 3.02
N ASN A 55 11.20 21.85 2.69
CA ASN A 55 10.62 23.08 3.24
C ASN A 55 9.86 22.85 4.55
N LYS A 56 9.66 21.59 4.97
CA LYS A 56 9.09 21.25 6.28
C LYS A 56 10.22 20.91 7.24
N PRO A 57 10.61 21.83 8.15
CA PRO A 57 11.63 21.51 9.13
C PRO A 57 11.14 20.38 10.04
N ILE A 58 11.96 19.34 10.18
CA ILE A 58 11.76 18.34 11.23
C ILE A 58 12.28 18.99 12.53
N ASN A 59 11.44 19.08 13.57
CA ASN A 59 11.85 19.57 14.90
C ASN A 59 12.83 18.62 15.63
N GLN A 60 13.21 17.51 15.01
CA GLN A 60 14.29 16.65 15.47
C GLN A 60 15.51 16.95 14.62
N SER A 61 16.52 17.52 15.26
CA SER A 61 17.87 17.55 14.72
C SER A 61 18.21 16.17 14.14
N ILE A 62 18.66 16.13 12.89
CA ILE A 62 19.16 14.96 12.16
C ILE A 62 20.51 14.50 12.76
N HIS A 63 20.59 14.44 14.10
CA HIS A 63 21.70 13.81 14.78
C HIS A 63 21.46 12.32 14.70
N GLU A 64 22.38 11.64 14.01
CA GLU A 64 22.62 10.20 14.00
C GLU A 64 21.72 9.47 15.00
N ILE A 65 20.51 9.11 14.55
CA ILE A 65 19.69 8.23 15.36
C ILE A 65 20.54 6.98 15.50
N GLU A 66 20.83 6.57 16.74
CA GLU A 66 21.58 5.34 17.02
C GLU A 66 20.81 4.17 16.43
N LEU A 67 21.17 3.86 15.18
CA LEU A 67 20.58 2.81 14.38
C LEU A 67 21.02 1.48 15.02
N SER A 68 20.05 0.72 15.53
CA SER A 68 20.34 -0.59 16.10
C SER A 68 20.76 -1.54 14.98
N ASN A 69 22.04 -1.92 14.97
CA ASN A 69 22.54 -2.94 14.08
C ASN A 69 22.08 -4.31 14.59
N THR A 70 21.50 -5.11 13.70
CA THR A 70 21.16 -6.51 13.99
C THR A 70 22.12 -7.44 13.26
N PRO A 71 22.34 -8.67 13.74
CA PRO A 71 23.08 -9.67 12.98
C PRO A 71 22.46 -9.84 11.59
N LEU A 72 23.31 -9.98 10.58
CA LEU A 72 22.87 -10.27 9.22
C LEU A 72 22.35 -11.72 9.17
N ASP A 73 21.05 -11.88 8.95
CA ASP A 73 20.45 -13.18 8.63
C ASP A 73 20.34 -13.37 7.12
N SER A 74 21.47 -13.70 6.48
CA SER A 74 21.55 -13.93 5.04
C SER A 74 20.87 -15.24 4.60
N SER A 75 20.46 -16.11 5.53
CA SER A 75 19.84 -17.39 5.22
C SER A 75 18.36 -17.27 4.83
N SER A 76 17.74 -16.15 5.20
CA SER A 76 16.30 -15.89 5.05
C SER A 76 15.86 -15.56 3.61
N CYS A 77 16.76 -15.11 2.73
CA CYS A 77 16.41 -14.69 1.37
C CYS A 77 17.53 -14.91 0.36
N GLN A 78 17.20 -15.38 -0.85
CA GLN A 78 18.17 -15.59 -1.93
C GLN A 78 18.72 -14.30 -2.55
N LEU A 79 18.17 -13.13 -2.19
CA LEU A 79 18.68 -11.84 -2.65
C LEU A 79 20.02 -11.47 -2.00
N PHE A 80 20.34 -12.05 -0.85
CA PHE A 80 21.60 -11.81 -0.16
C PHE A 80 22.77 -12.40 -0.97
N PRO A 81 23.82 -11.60 -1.26
CA PRO A 81 24.97 -12.10 -1.99
C PRO A 81 25.72 -13.16 -1.18
N SER A 82 26.11 -14.25 -1.83
CA SER A 82 26.88 -15.34 -1.23
C SER A 82 28.32 -14.93 -0.87
N CYS A 83 28.86 -13.88 -1.50
CA CYS A 83 30.30 -13.58 -1.48
C CYS A 83 30.72 -12.41 -0.56
N CYS A 84 29.77 -11.59 -0.08
CA CYS A 84 30.09 -10.31 0.57
C CYS A 84 29.40 -10.01 1.93
N PRO A 85 29.10 -10.98 2.84
CA PRO A 85 28.51 -10.65 4.15
C PRO A 85 29.37 -9.71 5.02
N SER A 86 30.70 -9.77 4.88
CA SER A 86 31.66 -9.08 5.76
C SER A 86 31.69 -7.57 5.60
N GLU A 87 31.30 -7.03 4.44
CA GLU A 87 31.32 -5.59 4.14
C GLU A 87 29.95 -4.93 4.33
N MET A 88 28.91 -5.72 4.58
CA MET A 88 27.55 -5.25 4.78
C MET A 88 27.21 -5.20 6.27
N LYS A 89 26.28 -4.33 6.65
CA LYS A 89 25.63 -4.32 7.96
C LYS A 89 24.12 -4.27 7.78
N THR A 90 23.40 -4.84 8.74
CA THR A 90 21.95 -4.85 8.76
C THR A 90 21.46 -3.90 9.85
N THR A 91 20.60 -2.99 9.45
CA THR A 91 20.18 -1.84 10.23
C THR A 91 18.66 -1.78 10.29
N LEU A 92 18.10 -1.81 11.50
CA LEU A 92 16.67 -1.52 11.70
C LEU A 92 16.45 -0.01 11.60
N LEU A 93 15.54 0.43 10.73
CA LEU A 93 15.19 1.84 10.64
C LEU A 93 14.36 2.26 11.86
N PRO A 94 14.56 3.49 12.38
CA PRO A 94 13.92 3.95 13.62
C PRO A 94 12.47 4.42 13.42
N VAL A 95 11.92 4.26 12.21
CA VAL A 95 10.57 4.68 11.87
C VAL A 95 9.77 3.49 11.35
N PHE A 96 8.47 3.50 11.63
CA PHE A 96 7.51 2.52 11.15
C PHE A 96 6.42 3.26 10.36
N ALA A 97 6.12 2.80 9.14
CA ALA A 97 5.09 3.43 8.33
C ALA A 97 3.70 2.97 8.77
N LEU A 98 2.81 3.91 9.05
CA LEU A 98 1.41 3.65 9.35
C LEU A 98 0.61 3.35 8.09
N ASN A 99 0.85 4.07 6.99
CA ASN A 99 0.13 3.90 5.74
C ASN A 99 0.96 3.09 4.75
N GLU A 100 2.08 3.64 4.30
CA GLU A 100 2.88 3.01 3.25
C GLU A 100 4.37 3.37 3.28
N VAL A 101 5.16 2.46 2.69
CA VAL A 101 6.53 2.72 2.27
C VAL A 101 6.60 2.70 0.74
N PHE A 102 7.11 3.77 0.15
CA PHE A 102 7.49 3.81 -1.25
C PHE A 102 8.95 3.39 -1.39
N ALA A 103 9.27 2.55 -2.38
CA ALA A 103 10.63 2.22 -2.77
C ALA A 103 10.83 2.55 -4.25
N GLY A 104 11.79 3.41 -4.58
CA GLY A 104 12.05 3.78 -5.97
C GLY A 104 13.14 4.82 -6.15
N ALA A 105 13.33 5.25 -7.40
CA ALA A 105 14.28 6.29 -7.76
C ALA A 105 13.91 7.63 -7.10
N ALA A 106 14.90 8.40 -6.65
CA ALA A 106 14.74 9.72 -6.01
C ALA A 106 13.97 10.75 -6.84
N SER A 107 14.06 10.65 -8.17
CA SER A 107 13.34 11.53 -9.09
C SER A 107 12.20 10.76 -9.74
N SER A 108 11.01 11.38 -9.79
CA SER A 108 9.86 10.83 -10.53
C SER A 108 10.08 10.75 -12.04
N ALA A 109 11.12 11.42 -12.57
CA ALA A 109 11.53 11.33 -13.96
C ALA A 109 12.49 10.14 -14.22
N CYS A 110 12.95 9.47 -13.18
CA CYS A 110 13.84 8.32 -13.27
C CYS A 110 13.07 7.02 -13.10
N VAL A 111 13.53 5.97 -13.78
CA VAL A 111 12.92 4.64 -13.68
C VAL A 111 13.54 3.90 -12.51
N SER A 112 12.70 3.23 -11.72
CA SER A 112 13.15 2.36 -10.64
C SER A 112 13.51 0.99 -11.18
N VAL A 113 14.66 0.45 -10.76
CA VAL A 113 15.11 -0.90 -11.13
C VAL A 113 15.50 -1.63 -9.86
N TYR A 114 14.92 -2.79 -9.63
CA TYR A 114 15.13 -3.55 -8.41
C TYR A 114 14.82 -5.03 -8.62
N ASP A 115 15.37 -5.87 -7.76
CA ASP A 115 14.94 -7.26 -7.64
C ASP A 115 13.98 -7.38 -6.45
N ILE A 116 12.91 -8.15 -6.60
CA ILE A 116 11.89 -8.36 -5.56
C ILE A 116 11.74 -9.85 -5.23
N SER A 117 11.52 -10.15 -3.95
CA SER A 117 11.21 -11.49 -3.44
C SER A 117 10.11 -11.38 -2.37
N ILE A 118 9.08 -12.22 -2.46
CA ILE A 118 7.87 -12.17 -1.64
C ILE A 118 7.80 -13.44 -0.76
N ASP A 119 7.48 -13.29 0.53
CA ASP A 119 7.27 -14.34 1.53
C ASP A 119 8.36 -15.42 1.54
N SER A 120 9.58 -15.05 1.96
CA SER A 120 10.81 -15.87 1.90
C SER A 120 11.25 -16.30 0.49
N GLY A 121 10.61 -15.71 -0.53
CA GLY A 121 10.62 -16.08 -1.94
C GLY A 121 11.93 -16.63 -2.48
N LYS A 122 11.90 -17.94 -2.77
CA LYS A 122 12.85 -18.65 -3.62
C LYS A 122 12.89 -18.12 -5.06
N THR A 123 11.90 -17.31 -5.44
CA THR A 123 11.78 -16.70 -6.76
C THR A 123 12.10 -15.22 -6.66
N ILE A 124 13.09 -14.81 -7.44
CA ILE A 124 13.50 -13.41 -7.57
C ILE A 124 12.99 -12.91 -8.91
N GLU A 125 12.19 -11.85 -8.90
CA GLU A 125 11.78 -11.15 -10.10
C GLU A 125 12.57 -9.86 -10.25
N LYS A 126 13.16 -9.64 -11.43
CA LYS A 126 13.76 -8.35 -11.76
C LYS A 126 12.68 -7.43 -12.32
N GLN A 127 12.52 -6.27 -11.69
CA GLN A 127 11.49 -5.31 -12.04
C GLN A 127 12.08 -3.98 -12.52
N LYS A 128 11.33 -3.36 -13.42
CA LYS A 128 11.55 -2.00 -13.91
C LYS A 128 10.21 -1.28 -13.96
N SER A 129 10.08 -0.17 -13.23
CA SER A 129 8.78 0.46 -12.96
C SER A 129 8.94 1.91 -12.49
N SER A 130 7.83 2.61 -12.24
CA SER A 130 7.83 3.90 -11.51
C SER A 130 8.11 3.76 -10.01
N GLY A 131 8.33 2.54 -9.52
CA GLY A 131 8.60 2.22 -8.11
C GLY A 131 7.62 1.19 -7.53
N LEU A 132 7.79 0.89 -6.25
CA LEU A 132 6.96 -0.03 -5.49
C LEU A 132 6.30 0.68 -4.31
N VAL A 133 5.00 0.47 -4.12
CA VAL A 133 4.25 0.94 -2.95
C VAL A 133 3.89 -0.26 -2.09
N ILE A 134 4.21 -0.20 -0.80
CA ILE A 134 3.95 -1.26 0.17
C ILE A 134 3.08 -0.65 1.27
N SER A 135 1.87 -1.17 1.48
CA SER A 135 0.86 -0.54 2.33
C SER A 135 0.30 -1.48 3.39
N THR A 136 -0.07 -0.91 4.54
CA THR A 136 -0.84 -1.57 5.61
C THR A 136 -2.33 -1.53 5.31
N GLY A 137 -3.16 -2.18 6.14
CA GLY A 137 -4.62 -2.07 6.03
C GLY A 137 -5.12 -0.65 6.35
N THR A 138 -4.36 0.13 7.12
CA THR A 138 -4.67 1.57 7.28
C THR A 138 -4.38 2.34 5.97
N GLY A 139 -3.21 2.10 5.37
CA GLY A 139 -2.79 2.72 4.10
C GLY A 139 -3.58 2.27 2.87
N SER A 140 -4.30 1.14 2.96
CA SER A 140 -5.13 0.59 1.88
C SER A 140 -6.32 1.48 1.49
N THR A 141 -6.57 2.56 2.24
CA THR A 141 -7.59 3.59 1.98
C THR A 141 -7.00 4.93 1.53
N SER A 142 -5.67 5.00 1.36
CA SER A 142 -4.90 6.20 1.02
C SER A 142 -4.32 6.08 -0.41
N TRP A 143 -3.03 6.37 -0.61
CA TRP A 143 -2.38 6.35 -1.91
C TRP A 143 -2.47 4.97 -2.59
N SER A 144 -2.33 3.89 -1.82
CA SER A 144 -2.47 2.51 -2.29
C SER A 144 -3.83 2.24 -2.95
N HIS A 145 -4.92 2.78 -2.39
CA HIS A 145 -6.24 2.72 -3.00
C HIS A 145 -6.28 3.46 -4.35
N GLN A 146 -5.69 4.65 -4.38
CA GLN A 146 -5.77 5.56 -5.53
C GLN A 146 -5.04 5.03 -6.75
N ILE A 147 -3.92 4.32 -6.56
CA ILE A 147 -3.15 3.74 -7.66
C ILE A 147 -3.72 2.42 -8.18
N ASN A 148 -4.53 1.72 -7.37
CA ASN A 148 -5.11 0.43 -7.74
C ASN A 148 -6.57 0.52 -8.21
N LYS A 149 -7.31 1.58 -7.86
CA LYS A 149 -8.73 1.67 -8.18
C LYS A 149 -9.01 1.72 -9.69
N ILE A 150 -10.16 1.16 -10.07
CA ILE A 150 -10.76 1.33 -11.38
C ILE A 150 -11.89 2.38 -11.30
N SER A 151 -12.10 3.14 -12.37
CA SER A 151 -13.22 4.08 -12.48
C SER A 151 -14.39 3.48 -13.26
N LYS A 152 -15.62 3.96 -12.99
CA LYS A 152 -16.80 3.67 -13.83
C LYS A 152 -16.54 3.91 -15.32
N SER A 153 -15.80 4.96 -15.68
CA SER A 153 -15.49 5.29 -17.08
C SER A 153 -14.62 4.22 -17.74
N ASN A 154 -13.65 3.65 -17.02
CA ASN A 154 -12.80 2.58 -17.53
C ASN A 154 -13.60 1.30 -17.72
N ILE A 155 -14.47 0.96 -16.77
CA ILE A 155 -15.36 -0.21 -16.88
C ILE A 155 -16.31 -0.05 -18.07
N ARG A 156 -16.92 1.13 -18.24
CA ARG A 156 -17.80 1.41 -19.40
C ARG A 156 -17.06 1.22 -20.71
N LYS A 157 -15.86 1.79 -20.84
CA LYS A 157 -15.03 1.63 -22.04
C LYS A 157 -14.72 0.15 -22.32
N LEU A 158 -14.47 -0.66 -21.29
CA LEU A 158 -14.28 -2.10 -21.46
C LEU A 158 -15.56 -2.78 -21.99
N PHE A 159 -16.73 -2.44 -21.44
CA PHE A 159 -18.00 -2.95 -21.96
C PHE A 159 -18.26 -2.53 -23.41
N ASP A 160 -17.96 -1.28 -23.78
CA ASP A 160 -18.09 -0.80 -25.17
C ASP A 160 -17.21 -1.60 -26.13
N LEU A 161 -15.98 -1.96 -25.72
CA LEU A 161 -15.08 -2.81 -26.50
C LEU A 161 -15.59 -4.25 -26.61
N VAL A 162 -16.12 -4.81 -25.51
CA VAL A 162 -16.74 -6.14 -25.52
C VAL A 162 -17.93 -6.16 -26.48
N GLN A 163 -18.76 -5.12 -26.48
CA GLN A 163 -19.89 -4.99 -27.40
C GLN A 163 -19.44 -4.94 -28.87
N GLN A 164 -18.33 -4.24 -29.16
CA GLN A 164 -17.76 -4.18 -30.51
C GLN A 164 -17.24 -5.55 -30.99
N ILE A 165 -16.64 -6.34 -30.10
CA ILE A 165 -16.06 -7.66 -30.44
C ILE A 165 -17.14 -8.74 -30.51
N ASN A 166 -18.10 -8.73 -29.58
CA ASN A 166 -19.18 -9.70 -29.51
C ASN A 166 -20.47 -9.05 -29.02
N PRO A 167 -21.34 -8.60 -29.96
CA PRO A 167 -22.56 -7.88 -29.62
C PRO A 167 -23.57 -8.66 -28.77
N ILE A 168 -23.44 -9.99 -28.69
CA ILE A 168 -24.39 -10.88 -28.01
C ILE A 168 -24.13 -10.96 -26.50
N ILE A 169 -22.89 -10.74 -26.06
CA ILE A 169 -22.51 -10.91 -24.64
C ILE A 169 -23.32 -9.99 -23.74
N LEU A 170 -23.53 -8.74 -24.18
CA LEU A 170 -24.23 -7.74 -23.37
C LEU A 170 -25.69 -7.56 -23.82
N SER A 171 -26.10 -8.03 -25.01
CA SER A 171 -27.49 -7.90 -25.48
C SER A 171 -28.53 -8.60 -24.58
N ASN A 172 -28.10 -9.58 -23.77
CA ASN A 172 -28.98 -10.28 -22.82
C ASN A 172 -29.14 -9.55 -21.47
N TYR A 173 -28.28 -8.56 -21.18
CA TYR A 173 -28.28 -7.79 -19.92
C TYR A 173 -28.48 -6.28 -20.12
N LEU A 174 -28.39 -5.80 -21.36
CA LEU A 174 -28.57 -4.42 -21.77
C LEU A 174 -29.92 -4.24 -22.48
N LEU A 175 -31.01 -4.18 -21.72
CA LEU A 175 -32.19 -3.49 -22.23
C LEU A 175 -31.92 -2.00 -22.09
N ASP A 176 -31.54 -1.39 -23.22
CA ASP A 176 -31.44 0.06 -23.33
C ASP A 176 -32.81 0.68 -23.01
N HIS A 177 -32.81 1.77 -22.23
CA HIS A 177 -34.01 2.55 -21.97
C HIS A 177 -34.41 3.25 -23.26
N GLY A 178 -35.20 2.56 -24.07
CA GLY A 178 -35.62 3.02 -25.38
C GLY A 178 -37.05 2.67 -25.77
N THR A 179 -37.85 1.96 -24.97
CA THR A 179 -39.28 1.78 -25.26
C THR A 179 -40.12 1.55 -24.00
N ASN A 180 -41.15 2.37 -23.84
CA ASN A 180 -42.26 2.15 -22.90
C ASN A 180 -42.97 0.83 -23.25
N THR A 181 -42.66 -0.26 -22.55
CA THR A 181 -43.59 -1.39 -22.45
C THR A 181 -43.57 -1.94 -21.03
N SER A 182 -44.62 -1.56 -20.30
CA SER A 182 -45.08 -2.21 -19.09
C SER A 182 -45.39 -3.69 -19.34
N SER A 183 -44.66 -4.58 -18.68
CA SER A 183 -45.21 -5.90 -18.35
C SER A 183 -44.43 -6.58 -17.22
N PHE A 184 -45.21 -6.86 -16.18
CA PHE A 184 -45.02 -7.76 -15.05
C PHE A 184 -44.11 -8.97 -15.29
N GLY A 185 -43.18 -9.20 -14.36
CA GLY A 185 -42.52 -10.49 -14.13
C GLY A 185 -41.30 -10.35 -13.22
N ASN A 186 -41.29 -11.07 -12.09
CA ASN A 186 -40.15 -11.17 -11.17
C ASN A 186 -38.87 -11.57 -11.91
N SER A 187 -37.99 -10.63 -12.21
CA SER A 187 -36.68 -10.89 -12.81
C SER A 187 -35.70 -9.86 -12.28
N ASN A 188 -34.63 -10.34 -11.62
CA ASN A 188 -33.52 -9.52 -11.14
C ASN A 188 -32.74 -8.92 -12.33
N VAL A 189 -33.34 -7.98 -13.07
CA VAL A 189 -32.68 -7.29 -14.17
C VAL A 189 -31.82 -6.17 -13.58
N ILE A 190 -30.50 -6.39 -13.58
CA ILE A 190 -29.51 -5.39 -13.18
C ILE A 190 -29.26 -4.50 -14.40
N THR A 191 -29.48 -3.18 -14.29
CA THR A 191 -29.14 -2.23 -15.35
C THR A 191 -27.63 -2.16 -15.58
N LEU A 192 -27.16 -1.74 -16.76
CA LEU A 192 -25.72 -1.57 -17.03
C LEU A 192 -25.05 -0.65 -16.01
N ASP A 193 -25.71 0.44 -15.65
CA ASP A 193 -25.19 1.40 -14.69
C ASP A 193 -25.05 0.75 -13.31
N CYS A 194 -26.06 0.00 -12.86
CA CYS A 194 -25.99 -0.75 -11.62
C CYS A 194 -24.88 -1.83 -11.65
N LEU A 195 -24.69 -2.50 -12.79
CA LEU A 195 -23.62 -3.47 -12.97
C LEU A 195 -22.23 -2.81 -12.91
N ILE A 196 -22.04 -1.69 -13.60
CA ILE A 196 -20.79 -0.92 -13.58
C ILE A 196 -20.49 -0.46 -12.16
N GLU A 197 -21.48 0.08 -11.46
CA GLU A 197 -21.35 0.52 -10.06
C GLU A 197 -20.99 -0.64 -9.13
N THR A 198 -21.62 -1.79 -9.32
CA THR A 198 -21.33 -3.00 -8.55
C THR A 198 -19.91 -3.50 -8.82
N ILE A 199 -19.48 -3.56 -10.07
CA ILE A 199 -18.12 -4.00 -10.44
C ILE A 199 -17.08 -3.02 -9.88
N GLU A 200 -17.29 -1.72 -10.02
CA GLU A 200 -16.40 -0.69 -9.46
C GLU A 200 -16.26 -0.87 -7.95
N ALA A 201 -17.39 -0.99 -7.25
CA ALA A 201 -17.41 -1.15 -5.80
C ALA A 201 -16.70 -2.44 -5.36
N LEU A 202 -16.97 -3.57 -6.00
CA LEU A 202 -16.35 -4.86 -5.66
C LEU A 202 -14.85 -4.85 -5.96
N TYR A 203 -14.44 -4.35 -7.13
CA TYR A 203 -13.04 -4.27 -7.52
C TYR A 203 -12.25 -3.36 -6.58
N ASN A 204 -12.75 -2.14 -6.33
CA ASN A 204 -12.06 -1.18 -5.47
C ASN A 204 -12.03 -1.62 -3.99
N LYS A 205 -13.07 -2.33 -3.53
CA LYS A 205 -13.11 -2.94 -2.19
C LYS A 205 -12.10 -4.07 -2.02
N SER A 206 -11.73 -4.78 -3.08
CA SER A 206 -10.77 -5.90 -3.00
C SER A 206 -9.37 -5.48 -2.55
N PHE A 207 -9.01 -4.20 -2.69
CA PHE A 207 -7.74 -3.63 -2.22
C PHE A 207 -7.80 -3.07 -0.79
N ILE A 208 -8.98 -3.05 -0.17
CA ILE A 208 -9.17 -2.56 1.20
C ILE A 208 -9.18 -3.75 2.14
N PHE A 209 -8.32 -3.75 3.15
CA PHE A 209 -8.17 -4.84 4.12
C PHE A 209 -8.06 -4.30 5.55
N ASN A 210 -8.14 -5.18 6.54
CA ASN A 210 -8.31 -4.75 7.93
C ASN A 210 -7.01 -4.09 8.43
N PRO A 211 -7.08 -2.90 9.06
CA PRO A 211 -5.92 -2.23 9.65
C PRO A 211 -5.20 -3.03 10.73
N GLU A 212 -5.84 -4.06 11.32
CA GLU A 212 -5.24 -4.95 12.32
C GLU A 212 -4.51 -6.16 11.71
N ASP A 213 -4.64 -6.41 10.40
CA ASP A 213 -4.01 -7.54 9.72
C ASP A 213 -2.49 -7.36 9.64
N CYS A 214 -1.74 -8.41 10.00
CA CYS A 214 -0.27 -8.42 9.92
C CYS A 214 0.27 -8.77 8.52
N GLN A 215 -0.51 -8.47 7.48
CA GLN A 215 -0.10 -8.55 6.09
C GLN A 215 0.07 -7.15 5.51
N MET A 216 0.86 -7.04 4.46
CA MET A 216 1.01 -5.83 3.66
C MET A 216 0.60 -6.11 2.23
N MET A 217 0.08 -5.09 1.55
CA MET A 217 -0.17 -5.16 0.11
C MET A 217 0.96 -4.41 -0.61
N TYR A 218 1.62 -5.08 -1.56
CA TYR A 218 2.56 -4.45 -2.47
C TYR A 218 1.88 -4.10 -3.80
N THR A 219 2.33 -3.03 -4.44
CA THR A 219 1.89 -2.60 -5.78
C THR A 219 3.07 -2.05 -6.56
N VAL A 220 3.35 -2.69 -7.70
CA VAL A 220 4.31 -2.26 -8.71
C VAL A 220 3.66 -1.18 -9.56
N ARG A 221 4.19 0.04 -9.46
CA ARG A 221 3.59 1.20 -10.13
C ARG A 221 4.11 1.32 -11.56
N ASP A 222 3.21 1.36 -12.53
CA ASP A 222 3.52 1.47 -13.97
C ASP A 222 4.60 0.46 -14.43
N PRO A 223 4.34 -0.86 -14.28
CA PRO A 223 5.32 -1.90 -14.60
C PRO A 223 5.70 -1.87 -16.08
N LEU A 224 7.01 -1.91 -16.37
CA LEU A 224 7.52 -2.07 -17.72
C LEU A 224 7.59 -3.57 -18.06
N ASN A 225 6.79 -4.00 -19.03
CA ASN A 225 6.79 -5.37 -19.53
C ASN A 225 7.47 -5.46 -20.91
N ASN A 226 8.59 -6.18 -20.99
CA ASN A 226 9.30 -6.48 -22.23
C ASN A 226 10.01 -7.86 -22.15
N GLY A 227 10.91 -8.18 -23.08
CA GLY A 227 11.61 -9.47 -23.09
C GLY A 227 12.56 -9.70 -21.91
N VAL A 228 12.92 -8.66 -21.15
CA VAL A 228 13.87 -8.71 -20.02
C VAL A 228 13.17 -8.51 -18.67
N PHE A 229 12.19 -7.60 -18.62
CA PHE A 229 11.41 -7.29 -17.43
C PHE A 229 10.00 -7.83 -17.60
N LYS A 230 9.60 -8.72 -16.70
CA LYS A 230 8.26 -9.28 -16.68
C LYS A 230 7.74 -9.23 -15.27
N VAL A 231 6.74 -8.39 -15.05
CA VAL A 231 6.06 -8.30 -13.76
C VAL A 231 4.92 -9.31 -13.77
N THR A 232 5.11 -10.44 -13.07
CA THR A 232 4.14 -11.53 -13.07
C THR A 232 2.86 -11.13 -12.32
N LYS A 233 3.02 -10.44 -11.19
CA LYS A 233 1.93 -9.92 -10.37
C LYS A 233 2.20 -8.45 -10.05
N PRO A 234 1.44 -7.50 -10.62
CA PRO A 234 1.63 -6.08 -10.36
C PRO A 234 1.20 -5.68 -8.95
N HIS A 235 0.41 -6.50 -8.27
CA HIS A 235 0.05 -6.30 -6.87
C HIS A 235 -0.23 -7.64 -6.20
N GLY A 236 -0.16 -7.66 -4.87
CA GLY A 236 -0.49 -8.82 -4.06
C GLY A 236 -0.27 -8.55 -2.58
N PHE A 237 -0.62 -9.55 -1.77
CA PHE A 237 -0.34 -9.55 -0.34
C PHE A 237 0.97 -10.27 -0.03
N ALA A 238 1.62 -9.84 1.04
CA ALA A 238 2.83 -10.42 1.59
C ALA A 238 2.85 -10.28 3.11
N THR A 239 3.40 -11.25 3.81
CA THR A 239 3.80 -11.17 5.23
C THR A 239 5.22 -10.66 5.39
N GLU A 240 6.08 -10.97 4.41
CA GLU A 240 7.47 -10.55 4.33
C GLU A 240 7.83 -10.22 2.89
N LEU A 241 8.58 -9.14 2.68
CA LEU A 241 8.97 -8.68 1.36
C LEU A 241 10.42 -8.24 1.38
N TYR A 242 11.17 -8.62 0.36
CA TYR A 242 12.55 -8.18 0.15
C TYR A 242 12.68 -7.46 -1.18
N ILE A 243 13.42 -6.35 -1.16
CA ILE A 243 13.77 -5.61 -2.35
C ILE A 243 15.28 -5.39 -2.35
N ARG A 244 15.96 -5.70 -3.45
CA ARG A 244 17.33 -5.28 -3.70
C ARG A 244 17.34 -4.12 -4.67
N SER A 245 17.87 -2.98 -4.26
CA SER A 245 18.01 -1.82 -5.14
C SER A 245 19.05 -2.08 -6.23
N LEU A 246 18.73 -1.75 -7.47
CA LEU A 246 19.66 -1.66 -8.59
C LEU A 246 19.77 -0.20 -9.08
N MET A 247 19.48 0.76 -8.19
CA MET A 247 19.43 2.20 -8.47
C MET A 247 20.55 2.90 -7.74
N ASP A 248 21.32 3.74 -8.43
CA ASP A 248 22.35 4.54 -7.77
C ASP A 248 21.73 5.54 -6.78
N GLU A 249 20.69 6.26 -7.24
CA GLU A 249 19.95 7.27 -6.47
C GLU A 249 18.54 6.76 -6.12
N GLY A 250 18.46 5.66 -5.37
CA GLY A 250 17.22 5.12 -4.82
C GLY A 250 16.88 5.70 -3.44
N HIS A 251 15.61 5.69 -3.07
CA HIS A 251 15.16 6.01 -1.72
C HIS A 251 13.99 5.13 -1.27
N LEU A 252 13.83 5.04 0.05
CA LEU A 252 12.61 4.59 0.71
C LEU A 252 11.90 5.81 1.29
N ALA A 253 10.63 6.04 0.98
CA ALA A 253 9.83 7.11 1.58
C ALA A 253 8.73 6.54 2.49
N PHE A 254 8.66 7.00 3.72
CA PHE A 254 7.72 6.54 4.75
C PHE A 254 6.62 7.59 4.94
N ASP A 255 5.36 7.19 4.77
CA ASP A 255 4.16 8.01 5.00
C ASP A 255 4.23 9.43 4.39
N SER A 256 4.92 9.56 3.25
CA SER A 256 5.20 10.85 2.59
C SER A 256 5.89 11.91 3.46
N GLY A 257 6.52 11.52 4.56
CA GLY A 257 7.17 12.43 5.51
C GLY A 257 8.69 12.36 5.48
N ILE A 258 9.23 11.14 5.56
CA ILE A 258 10.66 10.88 5.78
C ILE A 258 11.20 9.96 4.70
N THR A 259 12.46 10.16 4.31
CA THR A 259 13.19 9.31 3.38
C THR A 259 14.48 8.75 3.97
N PHE A 260 14.88 7.60 3.45
CA PHE A 260 16.20 7.00 3.64
C PHE A 260 16.82 6.68 2.28
N PRO A 261 18.14 6.84 2.10
CA PRO A 261 18.82 6.41 0.88
C PRO A 261 18.71 4.90 0.69
N PHE A 262 18.50 4.48 -0.55
CA PHE A 262 18.35 3.08 -0.95
C PHE A 262 19.19 2.78 -2.19
N LYS A 263 20.51 2.88 -1.98
CA LYS A 263 21.53 2.74 -3.02
C LYS A 263 21.63 1.34 -3.59
N SER A 264 22.19 1.25 -4.79
CA SER A 264 22.44 0.02 -5.51
C SER A 264 23.16 -1.01 -4.64
N GLY A 265 22.68 -2.25 -4.67
CA GLY A 265 23.16 -3.36 -3.84
C GLY A 265 22.57 -3.43 -2.43
N SER A 266 21.91 -2.38 -1.94
CA SER A 266 21.21 -2.42 -0.65
C SER A 266 19.96 -3.31 -0.74
N ILE A 267 19.65 -4.00 0.35
CA ILE A 267 18.51 -4.91 0.46
C ILE A 267 17.60 -4.42 1.59
N ALA A 268 16.36 -4.09 1.28
CA ALA A 268 15.35 -3.74 2.27
C ALA A 268 14.42 -4.92 2.51
N LYS A 269 14.23 -5.28 3.79
CA LYS A 269 13.26 -6.25 4.28
C LYS A 269 12.10 -5.49 4.92
N PHE A 270 10.88 -5.79 4.50
CA PHE A 270 9.65 -5.21 5.02
C PHE A 270 8.89 -6.30 5.78
N THR A 271 8.41 -5.98 6.97
CA THR A 271 7.57 -6.87 7.79
C THR A 271 6.51 -6.06 8.54
N VAL A 272 5.46 -6.75 8.96
CA VAL A 272 4.42 -6.19 9.83
C VAL A 272 4.32 -7.08 11.05
N LEU A 273 4.65 -6.55 12.23
CA LEU A 273 4.63 -7.32 13.48
C LEU A 273 3.64 -6.71 14.48
N PRO A 274 2.85 -7.53 15.20
CA PRO A 274 1.91 -7.04 16.22
C PRO A 274 2.56 -6.13 17.28
N SER A 275 3.83 -6.35 17.60
CA SER A 275 4.58 -5.54 18.59
C SER A 275 4.83 -4.11 18.12
N ASP A 276 4.73 -3.84 16.82
CA ASP A 276 4.85 -2.50 16.25
C ASP A 276 3.50 -1.81 16.10
N ALA A 277 2.37 -2.42 16.48
CA ALA A 277 1.05 -1.83 16.27
C ALA A 277 0.87 -0.50 17.03
N LEU A 278 0.21 0.46 16.37
CA LEU A 278 -0.24 1.71 16.99
C LEU A 278 -1.60 1.48 17.66
N CYS A 279 -1.61 1.57 18.99
CA CYS A 279 -2.83 1.44 19.78
C CYS A 279 -3.72 2.69 19.62
N CYS A 280 -4.89 2.51 19.02
CA CYS A 280 -5.87 3.55 18.79
C CYS A 280 -7.18 3.21 19.50
N VAL A 281 -8.02 4.23 19.71
CA VAL A 281 -9.40 4.05 20.18
C VAL A 281 -10.38 4.21 19.02
N THR A 282 -11.45 3.42 19.02
CA THR A 282 -12.55 3.51 18.04
C THR A 282 -13.90 3.35 18.74
N PHE A 283 -14.97 3.77 18.06
CA PHE A 283 -16.35 3.57 18.50
C PHE A 283 -17.12 2.79 17.44
N ASP A 284 -17.81 1.73 17.85
CA ASP A 284 -18.70 0.95 16.96
C ASP A 284 -20.02 1.66 16.62
N VAL A 285 -20.36 2.70 17.38
CA VAL A 285 -21.71 3.23 17.41
C VAL A 285 -21.91 4.25 16.28
N PRO A 286 -22.84 4.04 15.33
CA PRO A 286 -23.43 5.17 14.62
C PRO A 286 -24.20 5.99 15.67
N CYS A 287 -23.86 7.27 15.81
CA CYS A 287 -24.46 8.26 16.72
C CYS A 287 -25.81 7.82 17.33
N PRO A 288 -25.97 7.78 18.66
CA PRO A 288 -27.30 7.83 19.25
C PRO A 288 -27.92 9.13 18.73
N VAL A 289 -28.91 9.00 17.85
CA VAL A 289 -29.71 10.14 17.40
C VAL A 289 -30.55 10.49 18.62
N ASN A 290 -30.14 11.53 19.34
CA ASN A 290 -31.02 12.23 20.27
C ASN A 290 -31.79 13.30 19.49
#